data_AF-A0A4S4CXX8-F1
#
_entry.id   AF-A0A4S4CXX8-F1
#
_cell.length_a   1.000
_cell.length_b   1.000
_cell.length_c   1.000
_cell.angle_alpha   90.00
_cell.angle_beta   90.00
_cell.angle_gamma   90.00
#
_symmetry.space_group_name_H-M   'P 1'
#
loop_
_entity.id
_entity.type
_entity.pdbx_description
1 polymer ?
#
loop_
_entity_poly.entity_id
_entity_poly.type
_entity_poly.pdbx_seq_one_letter_code
_entity_poly.pdbx_strand_id
1 'polypeptide(L)'
;MAADKVDRTNVVIKEGLRLGVEDKDEAGVGVGDSKAVVRLEGEGNHKSLPPPSPPKLPIVGNLHQLGLFPHRTLRSLAQKYGPLMQLHFGSVPVLVVSSAVAAREIMKTHDLAFSSRPKTINGSKIVYDCKDVAFSPYGEHWRQVRSICVVHLLSNRMVQSFRNVREEETALMIEKIKNSSSSSSSSSVNLTDMFVTLTNDIVCRVALGRKYSGTTGGKSFKELLATLGELIGVFNVGDYIPWLVWMNRINGLDAKVEKFSKVMDEFLEGVVEEHVDRRKRDNSYSVNIGNENKHDFVDLLLQIQLENTSGSLVHRDTIKALILDMFAAGTDTIFTTMVWTMAELLKHPQIMKKLQNEVREVAKGKLNITEDDLVNMHYLKAVIKESLRIHPPIPLLFPRESVQEAKVMGYDIVAGRQVIVNAWAIARDPFSWEDPEEFRPERFLNSSIDFKGHDFEFIPFGAGRRGCPGTLFAMNVDELVLASVVHKFDLSLPDGSSGEDLDMTEAADTTHGEPTDGSQIDENLNEPTMDEKLASLDVLENNENLNEPTMGEKLASLNVLKNDEVKSLEKKRNFSARDASKCGFYSCFP
;
A
#
# COMPACT_ATOMS: atom_id res chain seq x y z
N MET A 1 35.10 -21.28 46.08
CA MET A 1 34.42 -22.24 46.98
C MET A 1 32.97 -22.30 46.53
N ALA A 2 32.59 -23.13 45.56
CA ALA A 2 32.42 -24.59 45.62
C ALA A 2 31.15 -25.04 46.37
N ALA A 3 30.33 -25.80 45.63
CA ALA A 3 29.39 -26.87 46.02
C ALA A 3 27.88 -26.56 46.26
N ASP A 4 27.09 -26.87 45.23
CA ASP A 4 26.06 -27.93 45.15
C ASP A 4 25.13 -28.29 46.33
N LYS A 5 23.82 -28.31 46.01
CA LYS A 5 22.80 -29.40 46.21
C LYS A 5 21.42 -28.82 45.84
N VAL A 6 20.82 -29.14 44.68
CA VAL A 6 19.98 -30.33 44.35
C VAL A 6 19.00 -30.73 45.45
N ASP A 7 17.70 -30.50 45.21
CA ASP A 7 16.66 -31.48 45.55
C ASP A 7 15.55 -31.50 44.47
N ARG A 8 15.10 -32.71 44.14
CA ARG A 8 14.01 -33.07 43.21
C ARG A 8 12.71 -33.05 44.03
N THR A 9 11.48 -32.88 43.52
CA THR A 9 10.65 -33.83 42.74
C THR A 9 9.21 -33.25 42.88
N ASN A 10 8.38 -33.08 41.85
CA ASN A 10 7.43 -34.09 41.37
C ASN A 10 6.70 -33.56 40.13
N VAL A 11 6.80 -34.31 39.03
CA VAL A 11 5.99 -34.17 37.81
C VAL A 11 5.07 -35.38 37.75
N VAL A 12 3.77 -35.14 37.64
CA VAL A 12 2.75 -36.18 37.45
C VAL A 12 2.59 -36.40 35.94
N ILE A 13 3.04 -37.56 35.46
CA ILE A 13 2.82 -38.05 34.09
C ILE A 13 1.61 -38.97 34.12
N LYS A 14 0.60 -38.69 33.28
CA LYS A 14 -0.50 -39.61 32.98
C LYS A 14 -0.14 -40.41 31.74
N GLU A 15 0.20 -41.68 31.92
CA GLU A 15 0.28 -42.67 30.85
C GLU A 15 -1.10 -43.25 30.52
N GLY A 16 -1.28 -43.65 29.24
CA GLY A 16 -2.43 -44.43 28.83
C GLY A 16 -2.47 -44.73 27.34
N LEU A 17 -1.56 -45.54 26.81
CA LEU A 17 -1.81 -46.31 25.59
C LEU A 17 -1.13 -47.68 25.68
N ARG A 18 -1.96 -48.72 25.80
CA ARG A 18 -1.58 -50.14 25.79
C ARG A 18 -1.15 -50.55 24.38
N LEU A 19 0.06 -51.06 24.27
CA LEU A 19 0.49 -51.92 23.16
C LEU A 19 0.35 -53.37 23.63
N GLY A 20 -0.53 -54.13 22.97
CA GLY A 20 -0.62 -55.58 23.14
C GLY A 20 0.44 -56.26 22.29
N VAL A 21 1.32 -57.02 22.94
CA VAL A 21 2.22 -58.01 22.33
C VAL A 21 1.60 -59.38 22.58
N GLU A 22 1.41 -60.18 21.54
CA GLU A 22 1.22 -61.63 21.67
C GLU A 22 2.44 -62.33 21.06
N ASP A 23 2.84 -63.40 21.75
CA ASP A 23 4.10 -64.12 21.61
C ASP A 23 4.10 -65.18 20.50
N LYS A 24 5.33 -65.61 20.21
CA LYS A 24 5.86 -66.46 19.13
C LYS A 24 5.33 -67.91 19.08
N ASP A 25 5.46 -68.53 17.90
CA ASP A 25 5.99 -69.89 17.74
C ASP A 25 6.58 -70.12 16.32
N GLU A 26 7.35 -71.19 16.17
CA GLU A 26 8.64 -71.31 15.44
C GLU A 26 8.63 -71.66 13.92
N ALA A 27 9.81 -71.40 13.33
CA ALA A 27 10.56 -72.17 12.31
C ALA A 27 10.15 -72.18 10.82
N GLY A 28 11.09 -71.74 9.95
CA GLY A 28 11.13 -72.12 8.53
C GLY A 28 11.89 -71.15 7.62
N VAL A 29 13.07 -71.53 7.16
CA VAL A 29 13.95 -70.80 6.22
C VAL A 29 13.32 -70.69 4.83
N GLY A 30 13.34 -69.50 4.22
CA GLY A 30 12.99 -69.29 2.82
C GLY A 30 13.32 -67.88 2.33
N VAL A 31 14.33 -67.76 1.48
CA VAL A 31 14.73 -66.53 0.78
C VAL A 31 13.67 -66.17 -0.26
N GLY A 32 13.13 -64.94 -0.19
CA GLY A 32 12.22 -64.41 -1.19
C GLY A 32 11.95 -62.92 -0.96
N ASP A 33 12.31 -62.10 -1.93
CA ASP A 33 11.98 -60.67 -1.99
C ASP A 33 10.47 -60.45 -1.76
N SER A 34 10.13 -59.63 -0.76
CA SER A 34 8.81 -59.05 -0.62
C SER A 34 8.92 -57.72 0.11
N LYS A 35 8.96 -56.63 -0.67
CA LYS A 35 8.65 -55.29 -0.18
C LYS A 35 7.24 -55.33 0.40
N ALA A 36 7.11 -55.17 1.72
CA ALA A 36 5.84 -54.89 2.34
C ALA A 36 5.35 -53.51 1.87
N VAL A 37 4.55 -53.50 0.81
CA VAL A 37 3.73 -52.36 0.42
C VAL A 37 2.59 -52.28 1.41
N VAL A 38 2.71 -51.40 2.42
CA VAL A 38 1.56 -51.00 3.23
C VAL A 38 0.69 -50.14 2.33
N ARG A 39 -0.27 -50.79 1.68
CA ARG A 39 -1.33 -50.16 0.91
C ARG A 39 -2.31 -49.57 1.93
N LEU A 40 -2.19 -48.28 2.21
CA LEU A 40 -3.24 -47.53 2.92
C LEU A 40 -4.41 -47.33 1.94
N GLU A 41 -5.16 -48.40 1.67
CA GLU A 41 -6.50 -48.27 1.10
C GLU A 41 -7.47 -47.99 2.24
N GLY A 42 -7.61 -46.71 2.52
CA GLY A 42 -8.76 -46.14 3.21
C GLY A 42 -9.10 -44.85 2.50
N GLU A 43 -10.03 -44.90 1.55
CA GLU A 43 -10.79 -43.74 1.09
C GLU A 43 -11.65 -43.23 2.26
N GLY A 44 -10.98 -42.64 3.24
CA GLY A 44 -11.62 -41.79 4.23
C GLY A 44 -11.95 -40.49 3.52
N ASN A 45 -13.24 -40.16 3.48
CA ASN A 45 -13.76 -38.88 3.03
C ASN A 45 -13.06 -37.75 3.82
N HIS A 46 -11.93 -37.24 3.30
CA HIS A 46 -11.18 -36.16 3.93
C HIS A 46 -12.08 -34.93 3.91
N LYS A 47 -12.81 -34.71 5.02
CA LYS A 47 -13.59 -33.48 5.21
C LYS A 47 -12.61 -32.32 5.10
N SER A 48 -12.73 -31.55 4.02
CA SER A 48 -12.01 -30.30 3.83
C SER A 48 -12.19 -29.44 5.10
N LEU A 49 -11.08 -28.98 5.66
CA LEU A 49 -11.06 -28.14 6.84
C LEU A 49 -10.83 -26.69 6.39
N PRO A 50 -11.88 -25.89 6.18
CA PRO A 50 -11.72 -24.49 5.78
C PRO A 50 -11.20 -23.65 6.96
N PRO A 51 -10.52 -22.52 6.69
CA PRO A 51 -10.19 -21.55 7.71
C PRO A 51 -11.44 -21.04 8.45
N PRO A 52 -11.33 -20.63 9.72
CA PRO A 52 -12.42 -20.01 10.46
C PRO A 52 -12.96 -18.77 9.74
N SER A 53 -14.26 -18.49 9.90
CA SER A 53 -14.91 -17.36 9.24
C SER A 53 -15.90 -16.67 10.19
N PRO A 54 -15.90 -15.33 10.30
CA PRO A 54 -16.97 -14.60 10.96
C PRO A 54 -18.32 -14.81 10.28
N PRO A 55 -19.44 -14.70 11.03
CA PRO A 55 -20.77 -14.69 10.44
C PRO A 55 -20.86 -13.63 9.33
N LYS A 56 -21.44 -14.04 8.19
CA LYS A 56 -21.59 -13.20 7.00
C LYS A 56 -23.06 -12.92 6.73
N LEU A 57 -23.36 -11.73 6.21
CA LEU A 57 -24.71 -11.39 5.75
C LEU A 57 -24.96 -11.93 4.33
N PRO A 58 -26.21 -12.20 3.96
CA PRO A 58 -26.56 -12.50 2.58
C PRO A 58 -26.11 -11.38 1.65
N ILE A 59 -25.69 -11.75 0.42
CA ILE A 59 -25.26 -10.85 -0.65
C ILE A 59 -23.94 -10.11 -0.35
N VAL A 60 -23.86 -9.29 0.69
CA VAL A 60 -22.68 -8.43 0.98
C VAL A 60 -21.53 -9.19 1.68
N GLY A 61 -21.82 -10.34 2.27
CA GLY A 61 -20.83 -11.14 2.98
C GLY A 61 -20.34 -10.43 4.25
N ASN A 62 -19.04 -10.20 4.34
CA ASN A 62 -18.32 -9.60 5.47
C ASN A 62 -17.94 -8.13 5.22
N LEU A 63 -18.37 -7.51 4.12
CA LEU A 63 -18.04 -6.11 3.81
C LEU A 63 -18.50 -5.13 4.89
N HIS A 64 -19.68 -5.37 5.46
CA HIS A 64 -20.24 -4.60 6.58
C HIS A 64 -19.37 -4.63 7.87
N GLN A 65 -18.42 -5.55 7.95
CA GLN A 65 -17.53 -5.69 9.11
C GLN A 65 -16.24 -4.90 8.95
N LEU A 66 -16.00 -4.29 7.78
CA LEU A 66 -14.80 -3.50 7.52
C LEU A 66 -15.07 -2.03 7.84
N GLY A 67 -14.22 -1.44 8.66
CA GLY A 67 -14.26 -0.02 8.96
C GLY A 67 -13.35 0.80 8.05
N LEU A 68 -13.25 2.09 8.35
CA LEU A 68 -12.45 3.07 7.61
C LEU A 68 -10.97 2.67 7.44
N PHE A 69 -10.42 1.91 8.41
CA PHE A 69 -9.05 1.40 8.42
C PHE A 69 -9.04 -0.14 8.37
N PRO A 70 -9.06 -0.75 7.18
CA PRO A 70 -9.23 -2.20 7.02
C PRO A 70 -8.14 -3.02 7.69
N HIS A 71 -6.88 -2.57 7.64
CA HIS A 71 -5.78 -3.23 8.32
C HIS A 71 -6.02 -3.36 9.83
N ARG A 72 -6.60 -2.34 10.47
CA ARG A 72 -6.96 -2.38 11.89
C ARG A 72 -8.15 -3.29 12.14
N THR A 73 -9.21 -3.16 11.34
CA THR A 73 -10.40 -4.01 11.49
C THR A 73 -10.11 -5.49 11.26
N LEU A 74 -9.29 -5.80 10.26
CA LEU A 74 -8.83 -7.15 9.97
C LEU A 74 -7.93 -7.72 11.08
N ARG A 75 -7.10 -6.90 11.74
CA ARG A 75 -6.35 -7.32 12.95
C ARG A 75 -7.31 -7.71 14.07
N SER A 76 -8.32 -6.87 14.35
CA SER A 76 -9.32 -7.15 15.39
C SER A 76 -10.13 -8.43 15.11
N LEU A 77 -10.48 -8.68 13.84
CA LEU A 77 -11.11 -9.93 13.44
C LEU A 77 -10.15 -11.12 13.59
N ALA A 78 -8.88 -10.98 13.19
CA ALA A 78 -7.88 -12.04 13.33
C ALA A 78 -7.61 -12.43 14.79
N GLN A 79 -7.68 -11.48 15.74
CA GLN A 79 -7.59 -11.76 17.18
C GLN A 79 -8.75 -12.65 17.68
N LYS A 80 -9.91 -12.61 17.02
CA LYS A 80 -11.09 -13.39 17.39
C LYS A 80 -11.21 -14.71 16.65
N TYR A 81 -10.88 -14.74 15.36
CA TYR A 81 -11.10 -15.91 14.49
C TYR A 81 -9.81 -16.67 14.17
N GLY A 82 -8.66 -16.10 14.50
CA GLY A 82 -7.34 -16.68 14.24
C GLY A 82 -6.55 -15.94 13.16
N PRO A 83 -5.23 -16.18 13.10
CA PRO A 83 -4.31 -15.44 12.23
C PRO A 83 -4.45 -15.79 10.73
N LEU A 84 -5.21 -16.82 10.40
CA LEU A 84 -5.62 -17.19 9.05
C LEU A 84 -7.13 -17.38 9.06
N MET A 85 -7.85 -16.51 8.36
CA MET A 85 -9.32 -16.55 8.37
C MET A 85 -9.90 -16.33 6.96
N GLN A 86 -11.08 -16.87 6.74
CA GLN A 86 -11.84 -16.73 5.51
C GLN A 86 -12.92 -15.65 5.68
N LEU A 87 -12.96 -14.68 4.78
CA LEU A 87 -14.03 -13.71 4.59
C LEU A 87 -14.69 -13.91 3.22
N HIS A 88 -15.81 -13.25 3.01
CA HIS A 88 -16.48 -13.12 1.71
C HIS A 88 -16.78 -11.65 1.45
N PHE A 89 -16.27 -11.10 0.36
CA PHE A 89 -16.65 -9.76 -0.10
C PHE A 89 -17.60 -9.92 -1.26
N GLY A 90 -18.89 -9.71 -1.02
CA GLY A 90 -19.90 -10.07 -1.99
C GLY A 90 -19.87 -11.57 -2.32
N SER A 91 -19.70 -11.89 -3.60
CA SER A 91 -19.48 -13.25 -4.10
C SER A 91 -18.02 -13.73 -4.05
N VAL A 92 -17.05 -12.85 -3.72
CA VAL A 92 -15.61 -13.18 -3.78
C VAL A 92 -15.13 -13.74 -2.44
N PRO A 93 -14.57 -14.96 -2.39
CA PRO A 93 -13.95 -15.48 -1.18
C PRO A 93 -12.56 -14.86 -0.96
N VAL A 94 -12.34 -14.32 0.24
CA VAL A 94 -11.09 -13.63 0.62
C VAL A 94 -10.42 -14.33 1.79
N LEU A 95 -9.16 -14.73 1.63
CA LEU A 95 -8.32 -15.26 2.69
C LEU A 95 -7.52 -14.11 3.31
N VAL A 96 -7.61 -13.94 4.62
CA VAL A 96 -6.86 -12.91 5.36
C VAL A 96 -5.74 -13.57 6.16
N VAL A 97 -4.55 -13.02 6.01
CA VAL A 97 -3.30 -13.52 6.58
C VAL A 97 -2.77 -12.47 7.55
N SER A 98 -2.61 -12.82 8.82
CA SER A 98 -2.24 -11.88 9.89
C SER A 98 -1.19 -12.44 10.86
N SER A 99 -0.45 -13.48 10.48
CA SER A 99 0.74 -13.95 11.22
C SER A 99 1.92 -14.20 10.28
N ALA A 100 3.13 -14.12 10.85
CA ALA A 100 4.38 -14.44 10.14
C ALA A 100 4.40 -15.89 9.62
N VAL A 101 3.84 -16.84 10.38
CA VAL A 101 3.77 -18.27 9.97
C VAL A 101 2.90 -18.44 8.73
N ALA A 102 1.69 -17.88 8.74
CA ALA A 102 0.78 -17.95 7.60
C ALA A 102 1.36 -17.24 6.36
N ALA A 103 1.97 -16.07 6.55
CA ALA A 103 2.63 -15.33 5.47
C ALA A 103 3.80 -16.12 4.87
N ARG A 104 4.60 -16.79 5.71
CA ARG A 104 5.71 -17.67 5.27
C ARG A 104 5.19 -18.83 4.43
N GLU A 105 4.15 -19.52 4.87
CA GLU A 105 3.58 -20.62 4.10
C GLU A 105 3.03 -20.17 2.74
N ILE A 106 2.33 -19.03 2.69
CA ILE A 106 1.73 -18.51 1.44
C ILE A 106 2.78 -17.96 0.48
N MET A 107 3.76 -17.20 0.97
CA MET A 107 4.65 -16.41 0.13
C MET A 107 6.03 -17.05 -0.05
N LYS A 108 6.34 -18.15 0.64
CA LYS A 108 7.58 -18.93 0.48
C LYS A 108 7.28 -20.38 0.15
N THR A 109 6.54 -21.09 1.02
CA THR A 109 6.30 -22.54 0.85
C THR A 109 5.42 -22.83 -0.37
N HIS A 110 4.32 -22.08 -0.51
CA HIS A 110 3.33 -22.20 -1.58
C HIS A 110 3.36 -20.99 -2.53
N ASP A 111 4.50 -20.29 -2.63
CA ASP A 111 4.61 -19.01 -3.32
C ASP A 111 4.00 -19.01 -4.72
N LEU A 112 4.27 -20.06 -5.53
CA LEU A 112 3.71 -20.18 -6.88
C LEU A 112 2.19 -20.31 -6.89
N ALA A 113 1.60 -21.01 -5.92
CA ALA A 113 0.15 -21.17 -5.81
C ALA A 113 -0.55 -19.85 -5.46
N PHE A 114 0.16 -18.91 -4.82
CA PHE A 114 -0.38 -17.63 -4.35
C PHE A 114 0.29 -16.41 -4.99
N SER A 115 0.97 -16.58 -6.14
CA SER A 115 1.68 -15.49 -6.80
C SER A 115 0.84 -14.74 -7.83
N SER A 116 -0.42 -15.12 -8.08
CA SER A 116 -1.26 -14.38 -9.04
C SER A 116 -1.87 -13.11 -8.41
N ARG A 117 -2.55 -12.31 -9.23
CA ARG A 117 -3.24 -11.08 -8.86
C ARG A 117 -4.69 -11.15 -9.33
N PRO A 118 -5.66 -10.73 -8.51
CA PRO A 118 -7.02 -10.58 -8.97
C PRO A 118 -7.10 -9.43 -9.98
N LYS A 119 -7.90 -9.61 -11.04
CA LYS A 119 -8.21 -8.53 -11.98
C LYS A 119 -9.38 -7.71 -11.44
N THR A 120 -9.17 -6.40 -11.28
CA THR A 120 -10.21 -5.45 -10.87
C THR A 120 -10.63 -4.57 -12.04
N ILE A 121 -11.88 -4.10 -12.04
CA ILE A 121 -12.42 -3.21 -13.09
C ILE A 121 -11.58 -1.93 -13.20
N ASN A 122 -11.23 -1.32 -12.07
CA ASN A 122 -10.45 -0.08 -12.04
C ASN A 122 -9.02 -0.33 -12.51
N GLY A 123 -8.38 -1.40 -12.03
CA GLY A 123 -7.03 -1.79 -12.44
C GLY A 123 -6.96 -1.99 -13.95
N SER A 124 -7.87 -2.75 -14.55
CA SER A 124 -7.87 -2.97 -16.00
C SER A 124 -8.01 -1.67 -16.81
N LYS A 125 -8.70 -0.64 -16.32
CA LYS A 125 -8.83 0.65 -17.01
C LYS A 125 -7.64 1.59 -16.80
N ILE A 126 -6.99 1.53 -15.63
CA ILE A 126 -5.93 2.47 -15.24
C ILE A 126 -4.55 1.95 -15.67
N VAL A 127 -4.29 0.66 -15.48
CA VAL A 127 -2.99 0.02 -15.76
C VAL A 127 -3.03 -0.85 -17.03
N TYR A 128 -3.75 -0.37 -18.06
CA TYR A 128 -3.73 -0.93 -19.42
C TYR A 128 -4.03 -2.45 -19.48
N ASP A 129 -5.16 -2.87 -18.92
CA ASP A 129 -5.58 -4.28 -18.76
C ASP A 129 -4.60 -5.14 -17.93
N CYS A 130 -4.01 -4.54 -16.89
CA CYS A 130 -3.06 -5.20 -16.00
C CYS A 130 -1.85 -5.79 -16.76
N LYS A 131 -1.33 -5.05 -17.75
CA LYS A 131 -0.10 -5.40 -18.50
C LYS A 131 1.18 -4.99 -17.78
N ASP A 132 1.04 -4.31 -16.63
CA ASP A 132 2.08 -3.81 -15.74
C ASP A 132 2.76 -4.92 -14.90
N VAL A 133 3.63 -4.58 -13.95
CA VAL A 133 4.32 -5.57 -13.10
C VAL A 133 3.61 -5.80 -11.75
N ALA A 134 2.87 -4.81 -11.25
CA ALA A 134 2.18 -4.84 -9.96
C ALA A 134 0.91 -5.73 -9.97
N PHE A 135 0.03 -5.53 -10.95
CA PHE A 135 -1.31 -6.11 -11.05
C PHE A 135 -1.44 -7.26 -12.06
N SER A 136 -0.44 -7.47 -12.93
CA SER A 136 -0.53 -8.57 -13.91
C SER A 136 -0.61 -9.94 -13.25
N PRO A 137 -1.51 -10.84 -13.70
CA PRO A 137 -1.57 -12.23 -13.25
C PRO A 137 -0.24 -12.95 -13.44
N TYR A 138 0.03 -13.96 -12.61
CA TYR A 138 1.31 -14.68 -12.72
C TYR A 138 1.35 -15.50 -14.00
N GLY A 139 2.38 -15.30 -14.82
CA GLY A 139 2.53 -15.99 -16.10
C GLY A 139 3.84 -15.65 -16.79
N GLU A 140 3.97 -16.07 -18.05
CA GLU A 140 5.14 -15.74 -18.90
C GLU A 140 5.30 -14.22 -19.07
N HIS A 141 4.22 -13.52 -19.41
CA HIS A 141 4.20 -12.05 -19.53
C HIS A 141 4.74 -11.37 -18.28
N TRP A 142 4.17 -11.67 -17.11
CA TRP A 142 4.61 -11.07 -15.84
C TRP A 142 6.09 -11.35 -15.54
N ARG A 143 6.57 -12.58 -15.79
CA ARG A 143 7.98 -12.94 -15.58
C ARG A 143 8.90 -12.10 -16.45
N GLN A 144 8.53 -11.88 -17.71
CA GLN A 144 9.31 -11.07 -18.64
C GLN A 144 9.31 -9.61 -18.25
N VAL A 145 8.15 -8.98 -18.03
CA VAL A 145 8.11 -7.55 -17.66
C VAL A 145 8.80 -7.28 -16.31
N ARG A 146 8.66 -8.20 -15.33
CA ARG A 146 9.43 -8.13 -14.09
C ARG A 146 10.93 -8.21 -14.35
N SER A 147 11.36 -9.15 -15.20
CA SER A 147 12.78 -9.27 -15.56
C SER A 147 13.31 -8.01 -16.21
N ILE A 148 12.52 -7.38 -17.10
CA ILE A 148 12.89 -6.13 -17.76
C ILE A 148 13.10 -5.02 -16.72
N CYS A 149 12.13 -4.78 -15.82
CA CYS A 149 12.26 -3.78 -14.77
C CYS A 149 13.47 -4.03 -13.86
N VAL A 150 13.69 -5.29 -13.44
CA VAL A 150 14.81 -5.64 -12.56
C VAL A 150 16.14 -5.46 -13.26
N VAL A 151 16.31 -5.96 -14.48
CA VAL A 151 17.61 -5.89 -15.18
C VAL A 151 17.96 -4.45 -15.56
N HIS A 152 17.01 -3.73 -16.14
CA HIS A 152 17.26 -2.44 -16.80
C HIS A 152 17.07 -1.21 -15.91
N LEU A 153 16.50 -1.36 -14.71
CA LEU A 153 16.27 -0.21 -13.83
C LEU A 153 16.62 -0.51 -12.37
N LEU A 154 16.21 -1.66 -11.85
CA LEU A 154 16.22 -1.93 -10.41
C LEU A 154 17.34 -2.88 -9.95
N SER A 155 18.28 -3.24 -10.83
CA SER A 155 19.44 -4.04 -10.47
C SER A 155 20.42 -3.22 -9.65
N ASN A 156 21.21 -3.87 -8.79
CA ASN A 156 22.20 -3.18 -7.96
C ASN A 156 23.10 -2.26 -8.79
N ARG A 157 23.53 -2.72 -9.97
CA ARG A 157 24.36 -1.92 -10.89
C ARG A 157 23.64 -0.67 -11.36
N MET A 158 22.40 -0.80 -11.83
CA MET A 158 21.62 0.34 -12.32
C MET A 158 21.29 1.32 -11.19
N VAL A 159 20.85 0.82 -10.03
CA VAL A 159 20.54 1.69 -8.88
C VAL A 159 21.77 2.49 -8.43
N GLN A 160 22.96 1.88 -8.42
CA GLN A 160 24.20 2.58 -8.11
C GLN A 160 24.56 3.64 -9.18
N SER A 161 24.27 3.39 -10.45
CA SER A 161 24.50 4.36 -11.53
C SER A 161 23.71 5.66 -11.35
N PHE A 162 22.55 5.60 -10.67
CA PHE A 162 21.70 6.76 -10.39
C PHE A 162 22.11 7.56 -9.14
N ARG A 163 23.24 7.24 -8.51
CA ARG A 163 23.75 7.95 -7.32
C ARG A 163 23.79 9.46 -7.53
N ASN A 164 24.38 9.92 -8.63
CA ASN A 164 24.52 11.35 -8.91
C ASN A 164 23.17 12.07 -8.96
N VAL A 165 22.14 11.43 -9.54
CA VAL A 165 20.79 11.99 -9.57
C VAL A 165 20.25 12.17 -8.16
N ARG A 166 20.38 11.15 -7.30
CA ARG A 166 19.92 11.23 -5.91
C ARG A 166 20.66 12.31 -5.11
N GLU A 167 21.98 12.38 -5.24
CA GLU A 167 22.79 13.37 -4.53
C GLU A 167 22.50 14.81 -5.00
N GLU A 168 22.38 15.04 -6.32
CA GLU A 168 22.01 16.34 -6.88
C GLU A 168 20.63 16.79 -6.41
N GLU A 169 19.62 15.93 -6.53
CA GLU A 169 18.26 16.28 -6.12
C GLU A 169 18.15 16.52 -4.61
N THR A 170 18.85 15.71 -3.81
CA THR A 170 18.91 15.91 -2.35
C THR A 170 19.56 17.25 -2.02
N ALA A 171 20.67 17.61 -2.67
CA ALA A 171 21.32 18.89 -2.47
C ALA A 171 20.41 20.08 -2.82
N LEU A 172 19.67 19.99 -3.93
CA LEU A 172 18.69 21.02 -4.33
C LEU A 172 17.56 21.16 -3.31
N MET A 173 17.05 20.06 -2.75
CA MET A 173 16.04 20.11 -1.70
C MET A 173 16.59 20.78 -0.43
N ILE A 174 17.80 20.44 0.00
CA ILE A 174 18.46 21.06 1.16
C ILE A 174 18.63 22.57 0.94
N GLU A 175 19.01 23.00 -0.26
CA GLU A 175 19.11 24.41 -0.60
C GLU A 175 17.75 25.12 -0.52
N LYS A 176 16.68 24.51 -1.04
CA LYS A 176 15.31 25.04 -0.94
C LYS A 176 14.86 25.19 0.52
N ILE A 177 15.13 24.19 1.37
CA ILE A 177 14.82 24.25 2.81
C ILE A 177 15.59 25.40 3.47
N LYS A 178 16.89 25.55 3.17
CA LYS A 178 17.73 26.62 3.70
C LYS A 178 17.23 28.02 3.30
N ASN A 179 16.88 28.19 2.03
CA ASN A 179 16.38 29.46 1.50
C ASN A 179 15.02 29.83 2.12
N SER A 180 14.15 28.83 2.31
CA SER A 180 12.85 29.02 2.99
C SER A 180 13.04 29.40 4.45
N SER A 181 13.99 28.76 5.14
CA SER A 181 14.30 29.04 6.55
C SER A 181 14.94 30.41 6.78
N SER A 182 15.62 30.98 5.77
CA SER A 182 16.36 32.24 5.89
C SER A 182 15.52 33.48 5.56
N SER A 183 14.34 33.31 4.95
CA SER A 183 13.65 34.41 4.27
C SER A 183 12.55 35.11 5.09
N SER A 184 12.22 34.66 6.30
CA SER A 184 11.33 35.38 7.25
C SER A 184 11.37 34.76 8.64
N SER A 185 11.31 35.57 9.69
CA SER A 185 11.03 35.11 11.05
C SER A 185 9.64 34.43 11.05
N SER A 186 9.59 33.11 11.25
CA SER A 186 8.39 32.24 11.43
C SER A 186 7.79 31.46 10.23
N SER A 187 8.42 31.35 9.05
CA SER A 187 7.85 30.46 8.02
C SER A 187 8.23 28.98 8.28
N SER A 188 7.27 28.18 8.75
CA SER A 188 7.38 26.72 8.81
C SER A 188 7.56 26.11 7.41
N VAL A 189 8.36 25.04 7.30
CA VAL A 189 8.56 24.32 6.03
C VAL A 189 7.72 23.05 6.03
N ASN A 190 6.89 22.87 5.00
CA ASN A 190 6.15 21.62 4.78
C ASN A 190 7.12 20.58 4.18
N LEU A 191 7.56 19.61 5.00
CA LEU A 191 8.47 18.55 4.55
C LEU A 191 7.80 17.57 3.59
N THR A 192 6.49 17.34 3.70
CA THR A 192 5.74 16.46 2.78
C THR A 192 5.87 16.96 1.35
N ASP A 193 5.64 18.26 1.10
CA ASP A 193 5.76 18.83 -0.24
C ASP A 193 7.20 18.78 -0.78
N MET A 194 8.19 18.96 0.09
CA MET A 194 9.61 18.84 -0.27
C MET A 194 9.95 17.40 -0.68
N PHE A 195 9.51 16.42 0.11
CA PHE A 195 9.76 15.00 -0.13
C PHE A 195 9.03 14.49 -1.38
N VAL A 196 7.76 14.86 -1.59
CA VAL A 196 7.01 14.50 -2.81
C VAL A 196 7.70 15.07 -4.05
N THR A 197 8.14 16.34 -4.00
CA THR A 197 8.82 16.97 -5.13
C THR A 197 10.16 16.27 -5.42
N LEU A 198 10.91 15.95 -4.37
CA LEU A 198 12.20 15.27 -4.48
C LEU A 198 12.05 13.87 -5.10
N THR A 199 11.17 13.03 -4.56
CA THR A 199 11.02 11.66 -5.05
C THR A 199 10.51 11.65 -6.49
N ASN A 200 9.58 12.55 -6.82
CA ASN A 200 9.12 12.74 -8.19
C ASN A 200 10.28 13.13 -9.13
N ASP A 201 11.09 14.14 -8.76
CA ASP A 201 12.22 14.58 -9.58
C ASP A 201 13.24 13.45 -9.80
N ILE A 202 13.59 12.69 -8.75
CA ILE A 202 14.50 11.55 -8.85
C ILE A 202 13.93 10.48 -9.78
N VAL A 203 12.69 10.04 -9.56
CA VAL A 203 12.05 8.97 -10.33
C VAL A 203 11.86 9.40 -11.79
N CYS A 204 11.43 10.64 -12.03
CA CYS A 204 11.28 11.18 -13.38
C CYS A 204 12.61 11.23 -14.12
N ARG A 205 13.70 11.70 -13.49
CA ARG A 205 15.02 11.71 -14.12
C ARG A 205 15.52 10.30 -14.43
N VAL A 206 15.31 9.35 -13.52
CA VAL A 206 15.80 7.97 -13.65
C VAL A 206 14.97 7.16 -14.66
N ALA A 207 13.64 7.21 -14.54
CA ALA A 207 12.74 6.41 -15.36
C ALA A 207 12.38 7.09 -16.68
N LEU A 208 12.20 8.41 -16.69
CA LEU A 208 11.65 9.18 -17.82
C LEU A 208 12.67 10.12 -18.49
N GLY A 209 13.92 10.11 -18.02
CA GLY A 209 15.03 10.88 -18.61
C GLY A 209 15.05 12.37 -18.30
N ARG A 210 13.98 12.95 -17.72
CA ARG A 210 13.95 14.37 -17.32
C ARG A 210 12.95 14.63 -16.21
N LYS A 211 13.04 15.80 -15.58
CA LYS A 211 12.02 16.29 -14.64
C LYS A 211 10.75 16.68 -15.38
N TYR A 212 9.62 16.41 -14.75
CA TYR A 212 8.33 16.94 -15.16
C TYR A 212 7.84 17.89 -14.07
N SER A 213 7.97 19.20 -14.33
CA SER A 213 7.48 20.25 -13.44
C SER A 213 6.09 20.72 -13.89
N GLY A 214 5.18 20.92 -12.94
CA GLY A 214 3.91 21.60 -13.18
C GLY A 214 2.67 20.74 -12.92
N THR A 215 1.58 21.09 -13.59
CA THR A 215 0.29 20.42 -13.48
C THR A 215 -0.05 19.65 -14.75
N THR A 216 -0.51 18.41 -14.61
CA THR A 216 -1.02 17.59 -15.72
C THR A 216 -2.54 17.51 -15.59
N GLY A 217 -3.27 17.92 -16.63
CA GLY A 217 -4.74 18.01 -16.57
C GLY A 217 -5.27 18.99 -15.50
N GLY A 218 -4.48 20.01 -15.14
CA GLY A 218 -4.81 20.97 -14.10
C GLY A 218 -4.56 20.50 -12.66
N LYS A 219 -3.98 19.30 -12.47
CA LYS A 219 -3.62 18.75 -11.16
C LYS A 219 -2.11 18.67 -10.97
N SER A 220 -1.64 18.88 -9.75
CA SER A 220 -0.23 18.60 -9.41
C SER A 220 0.06 17.09 -9.46
N PHE A 221 1.32 16.68 -9.61
CA PHE A 221 1.67 15.26 -9.57
C PHE A 221 1.31 14.59 -8.24
N LYS A 222 1.42 15.33 -7.12
CA LYS A 222 0.95 14.89 -5.80
C LYS A 222 -0.54 14.53 -5.83
N GLU A 223 -1.37 15.42 -6.38
CA GLU A 223 -2.81 15.18 -6.51
C GLU A 223 -3.14 14.02 -7.46
N LEU A 224 -2.35 13.82 -8.51
CA LEU A 224 -2.51 12.69 -9.43
C LEU A 224 -2.16 11.36 -8.75
N LEU A 225 -1.09 11.31 -7.97
CA LEU A 225 -0.71 10.12 -7.20
C LEU A 225 -1.73 9.80 -6.11
N ALA A 226 -2.19 10.81 -5.37
CA ALA A 226 -3.27 10.64 -4.41
C ALA A 226 -4.56 10.11 -5.08
N THR A 227 -4.93 10.68 -6.24
CA THR A 227 -6.09 10.19 -7.02
C THR A 227 -5.87 8.76 -7.52
N LEU A 228 -4.64 8.39 -7.91
CA LEU A 228 -4.30 7.04 -8.35
C LEU A 228 -4.46 6.02 -7.21
N GLY A 229 -3.86 6.30 -6.05
CA GLY A 229 -3.95 5.46 -4.86
C GLY A 229 -5.40 5.30 -4.37
N GLU A 230 -6.18 6.39 -4.44
CA GLU A 230 -7.62 6.36 -4.17
C GLU A 230 -8.36 5.45 -5.17
N LEU A 231 -8.16 5.60 -6.48
CA LEU A 231 -8.91 4.84 -7.50
C LEU A 231 -8.51 3.35 -7.59
N ILE A 232 -7.25 3.03 -7.35
CA ILE A 232 -6.77 1.65 -7.25
C ILE A 232 -7.27 1.03 -5.95
N GLY A 233 -7.29 1.83 -4.88
CA GLY A 233 -7.69 1.39 -3.55
C GLY A 233 -9.19 1.24 -3.37
N VAL A 234 -10.01 2.09 -3.98
CA VAL A 234 -11.44 2.21 -3.65
C VAL A 234 -12.22 0.90 -3.83
N PHE A 235 -13.17 0.68 -2.92
CA PHE A 235 -14.16 -0.38 -3.08
C PHE A 235 -14.98 -0.18 -4.35
N ASN A 236 -14.78 -1.04 -5.33
CA ASN A 236 -15.67 -1.13 -6.49
C ASN A 236 -16.66 -2.27 -6.26
N VAL A 237 -17.93 -1.92 -6.06
CA VAL A 237 -18.99 -2.91 -5.82
C VAL A 237 -19.13 -3.93 -6.94
N GLY A 238 -18.80 -3.55 -8.17
CA GLY A 238 -18.85 -4.44 -9.33
C GLY A 238 -17.81 -5.56 -9.31
N ASP A 239 -16.67 -5.36 -8.63
CA ASP A 239 -15.65 -6.40 -8.47
C ASP A 239 -16.12 -7.51 -7.53
N TYR A 240 -17.00 -7.18 -6.58
CA TYR A 240 -17.45 -8.09 -5.53
C TYR A 240 -18.88 -8.58 -5.73
N ILE A 241 -19.74 -7.77 -6.37
CA ILE A 241 -21.15 -8.04 -6.65
C ILE A 241 -21.44 -7.63 -8.10
N PRO A 242 -21.15 -8.49 -9.10
CA PRO A 242 -21.10 -8.10 -10.51
C PRO A 242 -22.40 -7.52 -11.08
N TRP A 243 -23.56 -7.96 -10.62
CA TRP A 243 -24.85 -7.42 -11.08
C TRP A 243 -25.12 -5.99 -10.58
N LEU A 244 -24.30 -5.45 -9.68
CA LEU A 244 -24.38 -4.07 -9.19
C LEU A 244 -23.34 -3.13 -9.84
N VAL A 245 -22.64 -3.55 -10.89
CA VAL A 245 -21.69 -2.70 -11.64
C VAL A 245 -22.29 -1.35 -12.04
N TRP A 246 -23.59 -1.28 -12.35
CA TRP A 246 -24.28 -0.05 -12.74
C TRP A 246 -24.22 1.05 -11.65
N MET A 247 -24.02 0.69 -10.39
CA MET A 247 -23.89 1.66 -9.29
C MET A 247 -22.65 2.55 -9.46
N ASN A 248 -21.61 2.08 -10.16
CA ASN A 248 -20.41 2.88 -10.46
C ASN A 248 -20.71 4.09 -11.35
N ARG A 249 -21.80 4.04 -12.13
CA ARG A 249 -22.25 5.18 -12.93
C ARG A 249 -23.01 6.20 -12.09
N ILE A 250 -23.74 5.72 -11.09
CA ILE A 250 -24.57 6.57 -10.22
C ILE A 250 -23.72 7.31 -9.19
N ASN A 251 -22.74 6.63 -8.59
CA ASN A 251 -21.82 7.26 -7.64
C ASN A 251 -20.69 8.06 -8.34
N GLY A 252 -20.64 8.06 -9.68
CA GLY A 252 -19.66 8.80 -10.47
C GLY A 252 -18.26 8.15 -10.53
N LEU A 253 -18.06 6.96 -9.98
CA LEU A 253 -16.77 6.26 -10.01
C LEU A 253 -16.30 5.99 -11.44
N ASP A 254 -17.19 5.53 -12.32
CA ASP A 254 -16.84 5.30 -13.74
C ASP A 254 -16.31 6.56 -14.42
N ALA A 255 -16.97 7.71 -14.20
CA ALA A 255 -16.55 8.99 -14.75
C ALA A 255 -15.23 9.48 -14.15
N LYS A 256 -15.00 9.24 -12.84
CA LYS A 256 -13.75 9.59 -12.17
C LYS A 256 -12.58 8.77 -12.70
N VAL A 257 -12.77 7.45 -12.87
CA VAL A 257 -11.78 6.54 -13.48
C VAL A 257 -11.50 6.95 -14.92
N GLU A 258 -12.52 7.20 -15.74
CA GLU A 258 -12.33 7.57 -17.15
C GLU A 258 -11.58 8.90 -17.30
N LYS A 259 -11.94 9.91 -16.50
CA LYS A 259 -11.23 11.19 -16.48
C LYS A 259 -9.76 11.01 -16.08
N PHE A 260 -9.49 10.22 -15.04
CA PHE A 260 -8.14 9.97 -14.56
C PHE A 260 -7.31 9.19 -15.60
N SER A 261 -7.84 8.08 -16.12
CA SER A 261 -7.20 7.28 -17.16
C SER A 261 -6.85 8.13 -18.38
N LYS A 262 -7.74 9.03 -18.82
CA LYS A 262 -7.45 9.94 -19.94
C LYS A 262 -6.29 10.88 -19.65
N VAL A 263 -6.29 11.54 -18.49
CA VAL A 263 -5.22 12.49 -18.12
C VAL A 263 -3.87 11.78 -18.01
N MET A 264 -3.84 10.60 -17.41
CA MET A 264 -2.62 9.80 -17.31
C MET A 264 -2.17 9.26 -18.66
N ASP A 265 -3.10 8.83 -19.50
CA ASP A 265 -2.76 8.34 -20.84
C ASP A 265 -2.14 9.43 -21.71
N GLU A 266 -2.72 10.64 -21.73
CA GLU A 266 -2.16 11.78 -22.45
C GLU A 266 -0.74 12.12 -21.97
N PHE A 267 -0.50 12.07 -20.65
CA PHE A 267 0.82 12.28 -20.08
C PHE A 267 1.82 11.20 -20.53
N LEU A 268 1.50 9.93 -20.30
CA LEU A 268 2.39 8.81 -20.62
C LEU A 268 2.65 8.70 -22.12
N GLU A 269 1.64 8.96 -22.94
CA GLU A 269 1.78 9.02 -24.40
C GLU A 269 2.73 10.15 -24.81
N GLY A 270 2.61 11.34 -24.20
CA GLY A 270 3.53 12.45 -24.41
C GLY A 270 4.98 12.11 -24.05
N VAL A 271 5.19 11.40 -22.93
CA VAL A 271 6.52 10.89 -22.55
C VAL A 271 7.07 9.96 -23.62
N VAL A 272 6.27 8.98 -24.08
CA VAL A 272 6.72 8.00 -25.08
C VAL A 272 7.04 8.67 -26.42
N GLU A 273 6.17 9.57 -26.91
CA GLU A 273 6.40 10.29 -28.18
C GLU A 273 7.66 11.18 -28.12
N GLU A 274 7.91 11.85 -27.01
CA GLU A 274 9.14 12.64 -26.82
C GLU A 274 10.40 11.79 -27.03
N HIS A 275 10.43 10.58 -26.48
CA HIS A 275 11.56 9.65 -26.61
C HIS A 275 11.68 9.09 -28.04
N VAL A 276 10.55 8.77 -28.67
CA VAL A 276 10.50 8.33 -30.07
C VAL A 276 11.06 9.42 -31.00
N ASP A 277 10.65 10.68 -30.81
CA ASP A 277 11.11 11.79 -31.64
C ASP A 277 12.56 12.20 -31.36
N ARG A 278 13.03 12.07 -30.12
CA ARG A 278 14.45 12.22 -29.78
C ARG A 278 15.30 11.20 -30.56
N ARG A 279 14.91 9.92 -30.57
CA ARG A 279 15.61 8.86 -31.31
C ARG A 279 15.68 9.10 -32.82
N LYS A 280 14.57 9.55 -33.42
CA LYS A 280 14.51 9.89 -34.86
C LYS A 280 15.49 11.01 -35.19
N ARG A 281 15.60 12.05 -34.34
CA ARG A 281 16.52 13.17 -34.53
C ARG A 281 17.98 12.76 -34.42
N ASP A 282 18.31 11.90 -33.46
CA ASP A 282 19.69 11.51 -33.19
C ASP A 282 20.21 10.39 -34.12
N ASN A 283 19.38 9.86 -35.04
CA ASN A 283 19.67 8.68 -35.89
C ASN A 283 20.21 7.47 -35.10
N SER A 284 19.93 7.41 -33.80
CA SER A 284 20.42 6.40 -32.88
C SER A 284 19.42 5.26 -32.78
N TYR A 285 19.37 4.41 -33.81
CA TYR A 285 18.55 3.18 -33.81
C TYR A 285 19.18 2.04 -33.00
N SER A 286 20.42 2.20 -32.55
CA SER A 286 21.14 1.23 -31.72
C SER A 286 21.79 1.92 -30.54
N VAL A 287 21.35 1.59 -29.32
CA VAL A 287 22.07 1.95 -28.10
C VAL A 287 23.34 1.11 -28.06
N ASN A 288 24.50 1.76 -28.10
CA ASN A 288 25.74 1.09 -27.72
C ASN A 288 25.65 0.84 -26.21
N ILE A 289 25.43 -0.41 -25.80
CA ILE A 289 25.31 -0.83 -24.38
C ILE A 289 26.55 -0.43 -23.56
N GLY A 290 27.67 -0.04 -24.20
CA GLY A 290 28.85 0.55 -23.55
C GLY A 290 28.74 2.03 -23.17
N ASN A 291 27.66 2.75 -23.48
CA ASN A 291 27.45 4.16 -23.13
C ASN A 291 26.28 4.32 -22.15
N GLU A 292 26.36 3.60 -21.03
CA GLU A 292 25.33 3.43 -19.99
C GLU A 292 24.82 4.76 -19.37
N ASN A 293 25.51 5.87 -19.59
CA ASN A 293 25.17 7.19 -19.03
C ASN A 293 24.23 8.04 -19.92
N LYS A 294 23.65 7.51 -21.01
CA LYS A 294 22.80 8.29 -21.93
C LYS A 294 21.37 7.79 -22.14
N HIS A 295 20.97 6.65 -21.58
CA HIS A 295 19.65 6.07 -21.83
C HIS A 295 18.88 5.82 -20.55
N ASP A 296 17.68 6.41 -20.49
CA ASP A 296 16.71 6.20 -19.42
C ASP A 296 15.90 4.91 -19.63
N PHE A 297 15.00 4.61 -18.69
CA PHE A 297 14.20 3.39 -18.76
C PHE A 297 13.23 3.36 -19.96
N VAL A 298 12.65 4.50 -20.36
CA VAL A 298 11.78 4.58 -21.55
C VAL A 298 12.56 4.23 -22.81
N ASP A 299 13.79 4.73 -22.94
CA ASP A 299 14.69 4.34 -24.00
C ASP A 299 14.90 2.82 -24.04
N LEU A 300 15.23 2.21 -22.90
CA LEU A 300 15.46 0.76 -22.85
C LEU A 300 14.21 -0.03 -23.25
N LEU A 301 13.02 0.39 -22.80
CA LEU A 301 11.75 -0.23 -23.19
C LEU A 301 11.47 -0.13 -24.69
N LEU A 302 11.68 1.06 -25.29
CA LEU A 302 11.51 1.27 -26.72
C LEU A 302 12.52 0.45 -27.54
N GLN A 303 13.74 0.25 -27.05
CA GLN A 303 14.73 -0.60 -27.70
C GLN A 303 14.30 -2.08 -27.68
N ILE A 304 13.88 -2.59 -26.52
CA ILE A 304 13.39 -3.97 -26.37
C ILE A 304 12.18 -4.22 -27.28
N GLN A 305 11.30 -3.23 -27.44
CA GLN A 305 10.17 -3.32 -28.37
C GLN A 305 10.64 -3.50 -29.82
N LEU A 306 11.68 -2.79 -30.26
CA LEU A 306 12.22 -2.88 -31.62
C LEU A 306 12.96 -4.19 -31.89
N GLU A 307 13.75 -4.68 -30.93
CA GLU A 307 14.54 -5.91 -31.09
C GLU A 307 13.64 -7.17 -31.20
N ASN A 308 12.41 -7.12 -30.67
CA ASN A 308 11.49 -8.26 -30.63
C ASN A 308 10.41 -8.25 -31.73
N THR A 309 10.65 -7.61 -32.88
CA THR A 309 9.62 -7.35 -33.92
C THR A 309 8.88 -8.60 -34.46
N SER A 310 9.36 -9.83 -34.24
CA SER A 310 8.69 -11.08 -34.67
C SER A 310 7.86 -11.81 -33.59
N GLY A 311 7.71 -11.23 -32.39
CA GLY A 311 6.95 -11.84 -31.29
C GLY A 311 6.85 -11.00 -30.01
N SER A 312 7.04 -9.68 -30.09
CA SER A 312 7.16 -8.79 -28.94
C SER A 312 5.93 -8.80 -28.04
N LEU A 313 6.12 -9.18 -26.78
CA LEU A 313 5.16 -9.04 -25.68
C LEU A 313 5.14 -7.61 -25.09
N VAL A 314 6.09 -6.75 -25.52
CA VAL A 314 6.22 -5.35 -25.06
C VAL A 314 5.59 -4.42 -26.08
N HIS A 315 4.27 -4.30 -25.99
CA HIS A 315 3.49 -3.33 -26.76
C HIS A 315 3.55 -1.93 -26.14
N ARG A 316 3.12 -0.93 -26.89
CA ARG A 316 3.08 0.47 -26.43
C ARG A 316 2.30 0.64 -25.11
N ASP A 317 1.17 -0.05 -24.97
CA ASP A 317 0.42 -0.12 -23.71
C ASP A 317 1.26 -0.69 -22.56
N THR A 318 2.01 -1.76 -22.82
CA THR A 318 2.92 -2.36 -21.82
C THR A 318 3.99 -1.34 -21.40
N ILE A 319 4.55 -0.59 -22.35
CA ILE A 319 5.52 0.48 -22.05
C ILE A 319 4.89 1.52 -21.13
N LYS A 320 3.70 2.05 -21.48
CA LYS A 320 2.99 3.02 -20.63
C LYS A 320 2.66 2.46 -19.25
N ALA A 321 2.24 1.20 -19.17
CA ALA A 321 1.95 0.51 -17.92
C ALA A 321 3.18 0.38 -17.02
N LEU A 322 4.34 0.00 -17.58
CA LEU A 322 5.59 -0.10 -16.82
C LEU A 322 6.12 1.26 -16.39
N ILE A 323 5.98 2.28 -17.22
CA ILE A 323 6.33 3.67 -16.86
C ILE A 323 5.47 4.12 -15.68
N LEU A 324 4.15 3.89 -15.74
CA LEU A 324 3.22 4.24 -14.67
C LEU A 324 3.58 3.54 -13.35
N ASP A 325 3.90 2.25 -13.39
CA ASP A 325 4.33 1.50 -12.20
C ASP A 325 5.59 2.11 -11.56
N MET A 326 6.61 2.43 -12.37
CA MET A 326 7.85 3.02 -11.83
C MET A 326 7.62 4.41 -11.26
N PHE A 327 6.82 5.22 -11.96
CA PHE A 327 6.46 6.57 -11.55
C PHE A 327 5.67 6.56 -10.23
N ALA A 328 4.58 5.80 -10.17
CA ALA A 328 3.69 5.78 -9.02
C ALA A 328 4.33 5.10 -7.80
N ALA A 329 4.79 3.86 -7.96
CA ALA A 329 5.34 3.09 -6.84
C ALA A 329 6.65 3.69 -6.33
N GLY A 330 7.48 4.25 -7.23
CA GLY A 330 8.76 4.87 -6.88
C GLY A 330 8.63 6.25 -6.24
N THR A 331 7.50 6.95 -6.41
CA THR A 331 7.31 8.28 -5.81
C THR A 331 6.62 8.17 -4.47
N ASP A 332 5.45 7.52 -4.45
CA ASP A 332 4.48 7.59 -3.36
C ASP A 332 4.96 6.92 -2.08
N THR A 333 5.47 5.70 -2.22
CA THR A 333 5.92 4.89 -1.08
C THR A 333 7.17 5.45 -0.41
N ILE A 334 8.07 6.07 -1.17
CA ILE A 334 9.32 6.63 -0.64
C ILE A 334 9.01 7.89 0.17
N PHE A 335 8.27 8.86 -0.40
CA PHE A 335 7.98 10.08 0.36
C PHE A 335 7.16 9.78 1.62
N THR A 336 6.20 8.84 1.55
CA THR A 336 5.41 8.41 2.71
C THR A 336 6.30 7.86 3.82
N THR A 337 7.31 7.05 3.47
CA THR A 337 8.30 6.52 4.43
C THR A 337 9.11 7.63 5.09
N MET A 338 9.57 8.62 4.31
CA MET A 338 10.30 9.77 4.84
C MET A 338 9.42 10.64 5.75
N VAL A 339 8.17 10.88 5.38
CA VAL A 339 7.20 11.66 6.17
C VAL A 339 6.97 11.00 7.53
N TRP A 340 6.64 9.70 7.57
CA TRP A 340 6.45 9.00 8.85
C TRP A 340 7.72 8.94 9.68
N THR A 341 8.87 8.74 9.05
CA THR A 341 10.14 8.73 9.76
C THR A 341 10.42 10.08 10.42
N MET A 342 10.19 11.19 9.70
CA MET A 342 10.34 12.52 10.27
C MET A 342 9.31 12.81 11.37
N ALA A 343 8.06 12.38 11.20
CA ALA A 343 7.01 12.52 12.21
C ALA A 343 7.39 11.79 13.51
N GLU A 344 7.87 10.54 13.41
CA GLU A 344 8.30 9.77 14.57
C GLU A 344 9.55 10.35 15.24
N LEU A 345 10.51 10.88 14.45
CA LEU A 345 11.69 11.54 15.01
C LEU A 345 11.32 12.85 15.73
N LEU A 346 10.39 13.64 15.19
CA LEU A 346 9.89 14.86 15.84
C LEU A 346 9.10 14.56 17.10
N LYS A 347 8.32 13.46 17.10
CA LYS A 347 7.61 12.95 18.27
C LYS A 347 8.56 12.42 19.35
N HIS A 348 9.72 11.91 18.98
CA HIS A 348 10.72 11.33 19.89
C HIS A 348 12.08 12.07 19.83
N PRO A 349 12.21 13.25 20.47
CA PRO A 349 13.42 14.08 20.38
C PRO A 349 14.72 13.38 20.82
N GLN A 350 14.66 12.42 21.75
CA GLN A 350 15.83 11.67 22.18
C GLN A 350 16.37 10.75 21.07
N ILE A 351 15.46 10.14 20.29
CA ILE A 351 15.80 9.32 19.13
C ILE A 351 16.37 10.22 18.03
N MET A 352 15.74 11.37 17.75
CA MET A 352 16.25 12.37 16.81
C MET A 352 17.69 12.79 17.17
N LYS A 353 17.93 13.15 18.44
CA LYS A 353 19.25 13.59 18.90
C LYS A 353 20.30 12.49 18.74
N LYS A 354 19.96 11.24 19.06
CA LYS A 354 20.87 10.10 18.88
C LYS A 354 21.21 9.87 17.41
N LEU A 355 20.23 9.99 16.51
CA LEU A 355 20.45 9.90 15.07
C LEU A 355 21.32 11.05 14.55
N GLN A 356 21.03 12.30 14.95
CA GLN A 356 21.85 13.44 14.59
C GLN A 356 23.31 13.29 15.04
N ASN A 357 23.54 12.74 16.24
CA ASN A 357 24.89 12.47 16.74
C ASN A 357 25.62 11.44 15.85
N GLU A 358 24.99 10.30 15.53
CA GLU A 358 25.59 9.31 14.61
C GLU A 358 25.97 9.94 13.27
N VAL A 359 25.01 10.65 12.66
CA VAL A 359 25.21 11.26 11.34
C VAL A 359 26.34 12.29 11.36
N ARG A 360 26.40 13.15 12.37
CA ARG A 360 27.47 14.16 12.53
C ARG A 360 28.84 13.53 12.80
N GLU A 361 28.89 12.44 13.57
CA GLU A 361 30.11 11.67 13.83
C GLU A 361 30.65 11.01 12.56
N VAL A 362 29.78 10.36 11.78
CA VAL A 362 30.16 9.72 10.50
C VAL A 362 30.57 10.76 9.47
N ALA A 363 29.88 11.90 9.41
CA ALA A 363 30.21 12.99 8.49
C ALA A 363 31.62 13.57 8.73
N LYS A 364 32.15 13.51 9.96
CA LYS A 364 33.48 14.02 10.33
C LYS A 364 33.73 15.47 9.86
N GLY A 365 32.70 16.31 9.94
CA GLY A 365 32.77 17.72 9.51
C GLY A 365 32.67 17.96 8.00
N LYS A 366 32.38 16.93 7.18
CA LYS A 366 32.03 17.12 5.77
C LYS A 366 30.83 18.06 5.64
N LEU A 367 30.81 18.84 4.56
CA LEU A 367 29.65 19.69 4.28
C LEU A 367 28.41 18.84 3.96
N ASN A 368 28.51 17.84 3.10
CA ASN A 368 27.38 17.04 2.65
C ASN A 368 27.60 15.55 2.93
N ILE A 369 26.51 14.83 3.18
CA ILE A 369 26.49 13.37 3.28
C ILE A 369 26.49 12.79 1.87
N THR A 370 27.30 11.76 1.63
CA THR A 370 27.26 10.97 0.39
C THR A 370 26.75 9.56 0.66
N GLU A 371 26.39 8.82 -0.39
CA GLU A 371 25.93 7.44 -0.22
C GLU A 371 26.98 6.50 0.42
N ASP A 372 28.28 6.78 0.22
CA ASP A 372 29.34 5.98 0.82
C ASP A 372 29.39 6.12 2.35
N ASP A 373 28.94 7.26 2.88
CA ASP A 373 28.87 7.52 4.32
C ASP A 373 27.76 6.68 4.99
N LEU A 374 26.66 6.43 4.26
CA LEU A 374 25.48 5.69 4.76
C LEU A 374 25.80 4.25 5.19
N VAL A 375 26.87 3.66 4.66
CA VAL A 375 27.31 2.30 5.03
C VAL A 375 27.49 2.18 6.55
N ASN A 376 28.01 3.23 7.19
CA ASN A 376 28.33 3.25 8.62
C ASN A 376 27.23 3.86 9.51
N MET A 377 26.09 4.28 8.94
CA MET A 377 24.97 4.85 9.69
C MET A 377 23.98 3.75 10.09
N HIS A 378 24.35 2.98 11.11
CA HIS A 378 23.59 1.81 11.53
C HIS A 378 22.29 2.18 12.26
N TYR A 379 22.31 3.26 13.05
CA TYR A 379 21.14 3.75 13.75
C TYR A 379 20.14 4.41 12.81
N LEU A 380 20.59 5.13 11.77
CA LEU A 380 19.71 5.58 10.67
C LEU A 380 18.91 4.42 10.06
N LYS A 381 19.61 3.33 9.71
CA LYS A 381 18.97 2.13 9.15
C LYS A 381 17.98 1.51 10.13
N ALA A 382 18.32 1.50 11.42
CA ALA A 382 17.43 1.02 12.48
C ALA A 382 16.18 1.89 12.64
N VAL A 383 16.32 3.21 12.54
CA VAL A 383 15.21 4.18 12.57
C VAL A 383 14.27 3.93 11.38
N ILE A 384 14.80 3.85 10.16
CA ILE A 384 13.98 3.60 8.96
C ILE A 384 13.27 2.25 9.05
N LYS A 385 13.95 1.20 9.53
CA LYS A 385 13.33 -0.11 9.75
C LYS A 385 12.18 -0.04 10.75
N GLU A 386 12.35 0.68 11.86
CA GLU A 386 11.28 0.86 12.85
C GLU A 386 10.12 1.69 12.31
N SER A 387 10.39 2.72 11.53
CA SER A 387 9.36 3.48 10.79
C SER A 387 8.58 2.58 9.85
N LEU A 388 9.23 1.71 9.06
CA LEU A 388 8.54 0.78 8.16
C LEU A 388 7.76 -0.31 8.90
N ARG A 389 8.19 -0.68 10.11
CA ARG A 389 7.50 -1.68 10.95
C ARG A 389 6.19 -1.11 11.47
N ILE A 390 6.22 0.12 11.97
CA ILE A 390 5.05 0.79 12.53
C ILE A 390 4.20 1.39 11.39
N HIS A 391 4.78 2.08 10.43
CA HIS A 391 4.07 2.78 9.37
C HIS A 391 4.41 2.23 7.98
N PRO A 392 4.07 0.96 7.67
CA PRO A 392 4.28 0.45 6.33
C PRO A 392 3.38 1.22 5.35
N PRO A 393 3.94 1.84 4.28
CA PRO A 393 3.14 2.62 3.33
C PRO A 393 2.04 1.84 2.62
N ILE A 394 2.11 0.50 2.62
CA ILE A 394 1.07 -0.38 2.05
C ILE A 394 0.72 -1.45 3.11
N PRO A 395 -0.11 -1.13 4.11
CA PRO A 395 -0.31 -1.96 5.30
C PRO A 395 -0.92 -3.35 5.02
N LEU A 396 -1.67 -3.49 3.92
CA LEU A 396 -2.28 -4.75 3.48
C LEU A 396 -1.54 -5.43 2.31
N LEU A 397 -0.41 -4.86 1.89
CA LEU A 397 0.27 -5.19 0.63
C LEU A 397 -0.71 -5.14 -0.57
N PHE A 398 -0.23 -5.51 -1.75
CA PHE A 398 -1.13 -5.75 -2.88
C PHE A 398 -1.83 -7.11 -2.74
N PRO A 399 -3.14 -7.22 -3.03
CA PRO A 399 -3.86 -8.49 -2.99
C PRO A 399 -3.25 -9.54 -3.90
N ARG A 400 -3.14 -10.77 -3.40
CA ARG A 400 -2.74 -11.96 -4.18
C ARG A 400 -3.98 -12.75 -4.58
N GLU A 401 -3.80 -13.73 -5.46
CA GLU A 401 -4.84 -14.71 -5.80
C GLU A 401 -4.25 -16.12 -5.82
N SER A 402 -4.97 -17.05 -5.21
CA SER A 402 -4.61 -18.47 -5.23
C SER A 402 -5.00 -19.11 -6.57
N VAL A 403 -4.05 -19.67 -7.30
CA VAL A 403 -4.29 -20.38 -8.58
C VAL A 403 -4.35 -21.90 -8.43
N GLN A 404 -3.92 -22.42 -7.28
CA GLN A 404 -3.90 -23.85 -6.97
C GLN A 404 -4.35 -24.07 -5.53
N GLU A 405 -4.86 -25.27 -5.27
CA GLU A 405 -5.19 -25.69 -3.91
C GLU A 405 -3.91 -25.89 -3.08
N ALA A 406 -3.96 -25.52 -1.80
CA ALA A 406 -2.85 -25.68 -0.88
C ALA A 406 -3.33 -25.88 0.56
N LYS A 407 -2.51 -26.54 1.38
CA LYS A 407 -2.75 -26.64 2.82
C LYS A 407 -1.94 -25.57 3.53
N VAL A 408 -2.60 -24.63 4.20
CA VAL A 408 -1.95 -23.54 4.93
C VAL A 408 -2.37 -23.60 6.40
N MET A 409 -1.40 -23.69 7.31
CA MET A 409 -1.61 -23.88 8.75
C MET A 409 -2.58 -25.04 9.07
N GLY A 410 -2.55 -26.10 8.26
CA GLY A 410 -3.43 -27.26 8.38
C GLY A 410 -4.80 -27.13 7.68
N TYR A 411 -5.20 -25.92 7.28
CA TYR A 411 -6.46 -25.64 6.58
C TYR A 411 -6.34 -25.85 5.07
N ASP A 412 -7.42 -26.34 4.45
CA ASP A 412 -7.48 -26.53 3.01
C ASP A 412 -7.94 -25.24 2.32
N ILE A 413 -7.06 -24.68 1.48
CA ILE A 413 -7.31 -23.46 0.70
C ILE A 413 -7.58 -23.86 -0.74
N VAL A 414 -8.83 -23.70 -1.19
CA VAL A 414 -9.20 -23.97 -2.59
C VAL A 414 -8.78 -22.79 -3.49
N ALA A 415 -8.48 -23.07 -4.77
CA ALA A 415 -8.12 -22.06 -5.76
C ALA A 415 -9.22 -20.97 -5.95
N GLY A 416 -8.85 -19.85 -6.57
CA GLY A 416 -9.73 -18.71 -6.85
C GLY A 416 -10.03 -17.79 -5.64
N ARG A 417 -9.24 -17.87 -4.56
CA ARG A 417 -9.35 -16.95 -3.42
C ARG A 417 -8.44 -15.75 -3.59
N GLN A 418 -9.01 -14.57 -3.39
CA GLN A 418 -8.21 -13.37 -3.13
C GLN A 418 -7.52 -13.54 -1.78
N VAL A 419 -6.26 -13.14 -1.67
CA VAL A 419 -5.46 -13.25 -0.44
C VAL A 419 -4.96 -11.86 -0.06
N ILE A 420 -5.31 -11.44 1.16
CA ILE A 420 -4.87 -10.18 1.75
C ILE A 420 -3.87 -10.50 2.86
N VAL A 421 -2.68 -9.90 2.78
CA VAL A 421 -1.62 -10.07 3.78
C VAL A 421 -1.51 -8.81 4.59
N ASN A 422 -1.96 -8.86 5.85
CA ASN A 422 -1.93 -7.73 6.75
C ASN A 422 -0.53 -7.57 7.36
N ALA A 423 0.38 -6.98 6.59
CA ALA A 423 1.76 -6.71 7.02
C ALA A 423 1.79 -5.81 8.26
N TRP A 424 0.85 -4.87 8.38
CA TRP A 424 0.71 -3.99 9.55
C TRP A 424 0.39 -4.76 10.84
N ALA A 425 -0.50 -5.75 10.78
CA ALA A 425 -0.81 -6.61 11.93
C ALA A 425 0.36 -7.52 12.29
N ILE A 426 1.03 -8.10 11.29
CA ILE A 426 2.18 -8.99 11.47
C ILE A 426 3.34 -8.24 12.15
N ALA A 427 3.63 -7.02 11.70
CA ALA A 427 4.67 -6.16 12.25
C ALA A 427 4.36 -5.65 13.68
N ARG A 428 3.14 -5.92 14.19
CA ARG A 428 2.67 -5.57 15.53
C ARG A 428 2.17 -6.77 16.34
N ASP A 429 2.57 -7.97 15.93
CA ASP A 429 2.24 -9.18 16.66
C ASP A 429 3.09 -9.27 17.93
N PRO A 430 2.49 -9.27 19.14
CA PRO A 430 3.24 -9.40 20.40
C PRO A 430 3.97 -10.75 20.54
N PHE A 431 3.63 -11.76 19.73
CA PHE A 431 4.40 -13.00 19.67
C PHE A 431 5.73 -12.86 18.91
N SER A 432 5.85 -11.83 18.07
CA SER A 432 7.06 -11.58 17.26
C SER A 432 7.85 -10.35 17.75
N TRP A 433 7.17 -9.39 18.37
CA TRP A 433 7.74 -8.09 18.75
C TRP A 433 7.44 -7.75 20.21
N GLU A 434 8.49 -7.50 20.98
CA GLU A 434 8.38 -6.91 22.33
C GLU A 434 7.95 -5.44 22.22
N ASP A 435 6.93 -5.06 23.01
CA ASP A 435 6.30 -3.73 22.99
C ASP A 435 5.98 -3.26 21.56
N PRO A 436 5.08 -3.96 20.84
CA PRO A 436 4.91 -3.80 19.39
C PRO A 436 4.42 -2.41 18.96
N GLU A 437 3.80 -1.64 19.85
CA GLU A 437 3.31 -0.30 19.55
C GLU A 437 4.33 0.81 19.89
N GLU A 438 5.44 0.47 20.57
CA GLU A 438 6.50 1.42 20.91
C GLU A 438 7.45 1.64 19.72
N PHE A 439 7.72 2.91 19.37
CA PHE A 439 8.74 3.28 18.38
C PHE A 439 10.13 3.19 19.01
N ARG A 440 10.81 2.05 18.81
CA ARG A 440 12.09 1.73 19.45
C ARG A 440 13.13 1.19 18.45
N PRO A 441 13.84 2.08 17.72
CA PRO A 441 14.84 1.70 16.72
C PRO A 441 15.92 0.75 17.24
N GLU A 442 16.28 0.82 18.53
CA GLU A 442 17.27 -0.04 19.17
C GLU A 442 17.05 -1.54 18.92
N ARG A 443 15.80 -1.97 18.70
CA ARG A 443 15.48 -3.37 18.42
C ARG A 443 16.15 -3.91 17.15
N PHE A 444 16.55 -3.04 16.23
CA PHE A 444 17.21 -3.42 14.98
C PHE A 444 18.75 -3.36 15.03
N LEU A 445 19.37 -2.75 16.05
CA LEU A 445 20.83 -2.58 16.08
C LEU A 445 21.60 -3.90 16.22
N ASN A 446 21.06 -4.85 16.99
CA ASN A 446 21.66 -6.17 17.24
C ASN A 446 20.79 -7.32 16.71
N SER A 447 19.88 -7.02 15.78
CA SER A 447 18.96 -7.99 15.21
C SER A 447 19.36 -8.32 13.77
N SER A 448 19.24 -9.59 13.39
CA SER A 448 19.41 -10.02 11.99
C SER A 448 18.15 -9.80 11.16
N ILE A 449 17.02 -9.38 11.77
CA ILE A 449 15.74 -9.20 11.08
C ILE A 449 15.88 -8.14 9.98
N ASP A 450 15.44 -8.51 8.78
CA ASP A 450 15.53 -7.66 7.61
C ASP A 450 14.31 -7.78 6.69
N PHE A 451 13.98 -6.70 6.00
CA PHE A 451 12.85 -6.64 5.08
C PHE A 451 13.14 -7.31 3.72
N LYS A 452 14.21 -8.11 3.63
CA LYS A 452 14.67 -8.81 2.41
C LYS A 452 13.78 -10.01 2.03
N GLY A 453 12.66 -10.21 2.72
CA GLY A 453 11.69 -11.27 2.43
C GLY A 453 12.06 -12.65 2.98
N HIS A 454 12.86 -12.69 4.05
CA HIS A 454 13.22 -13.93 4.75
C HIS A 454 12.66 -13.99 6.18
N ASP A 455 12.53 -12.83 6.81
CA ASP A 455 11.96 -12.64 8.15
C ASP A 455 10.50 -12.20 8.00
N PHE A 456 9.59 -13.14 8.22
CA PHE A 456 8.18 -12.95 7.90
C PHE A 456 7.43 -12.10 8.94
N GLU A 457 8.04 -11.88 10.10
CA GLU A 457 7.65 -10.89 11.09
C GLU A 457 7.85 -9.44 10.61
N PHE A 458 8.64 -9.22 9.53
CA PHE A 458 8.94 -7.91 8.98
C PHE A 458 8.93 -7.89 7.44
N ILE A 459 7.75 -7.65 6.85
CA ILE A 459 7.55 -7.72 5.39
C ILE A 459 6.96 -6.44 4.75
N PRO A 460 7.50 -5.23 5.03
CA PRO A 460 6.96 -3.99 4.46
C PRO A 460 7.06 -3.94 2.92
N PHE A 461 8.00 -4.69 2.33
CA PHE A 461 8.17 -4.83 0.88
C PHE A 461 7.56 -6.13 0.31
N GLY A 462 6.78 -6.86 1.12
CA GLY A 462 6.36 -8.22 0.81
C GLY A 462 7.52 -9.21 0.75
N ALA A 463 7.29 -10.36 0.12
CA ALA A 463 8.24 -11.47 0.01
C ALA A 463 7.87 -12.41 -1.16
N GLY A 464 8.73 -13.38 -1.47
CA GLY A 464 8.53 -14.34 -2.55
C GLY A 464 8.59 -13.71 -3.95
N ARG A 465 7.98 -14.36 -4.94
CA ARG A 465 7.95 -13.89 -6.34
C ARG A 465 7.41 -12.47 -6.51
N ARG A 466 6.48 -12.07 -5.63
CA ARG A 466 5.85 -10.74 -5.65
C ARG A 466 6.48 -9.74 -4.67
N GLY A 467 7.65 -10.04 -4.11
CA GLY A 467 8.42 -9.06 -3.34
C GLY A 467 8.77 -7.84 -4.19
N CYS A 468 8.79 -6.66 -3.57
CA CYS A 468 9.08 -5.40 -4.24
C CYS A 468 10.44 -5.45 -4.95
N PRO A 469 10.51 -5.18 -6.26
CA PRO A 469 11.79 -5.09 -6.95
C PRO A 469 12.54 -3.78 -6.65
N GLY A 470 11.84 -2.76 -6.13
CA GLY A 470 12.38 -1.41 -5.89
C GLY A 470 13.00 -1.17 -4.51
N THR A 471 13.11 -2.20 -3.66
CA THR A 471 13.60 -2.04 -2.26
C THR A 471 14.94 -1.32 -2.17
N LEU A 472 15.93 -1.70 -2.99
CA LEU A 472 17.25 -1.05 -2.95
C LEU A 472 17.17 0.43 -3.39
N PHE A 473 16.38 0.72 -4.41
CA PHE A 473 16.18 2.09 -4.89
C PHE A 473 15.55 2.97 -3.80
N ALA A 474 14.50 2.47 -3.15
CA ALA A 474 13.82 3.16 -2.06
C ALA A 474 14.78 3.46 -0.89
N MET A 475 15.50 2.45 -0.39
CA MET A 475 16.40 2.63 0.75
C MET A 475 17.56 3.58 0.44
N ASN A 476 18.11 3.58 -0.77
CA ASN A 476 19.15 4.55 -1.14
C ASN A 476 18.62 5.99 -1.12
N VAL A 477 17.35 6.22 -1.49
CA VAL A 477 16.74 7.56 -1.41
C VAL A 477 16.44 7.90 0.04
N ASP A 478 15.71 7.06 0.76
CA ASP A 478 15.30 7.30 2.15
C ASP A 478 16.50 7.57 3.06
N GLU A 479 17.54 6.72 3.00
CA GLU A 479 18.75 6.87 3.82
C GLU A 479 19.48 8.19 3.49
N LEU A 480 19.72 8.50 2.21
CA LEU A 480 20.46 9.69 1.81
C LEU A 480 19.73 10.98 2.24
N VAL A 481 18.43 11.02 2.03
CA VAL A 481 17.61 12.21 2.26
C VAL A 481 17.44 12.46 3.74
N LEU A 482 17.06 11.43 4.50
CA LEU A 482 16.89 11.56 5.96
C LEU A 482 18.22 11.92 6.63
N ALA A 483 19.34 11.27 6.25
CA ALA A 483 20.65 11.63 6.75
C ALA A 483 21.01 13.09 6.44
N SER A 484 20.75 13.54 5.22
CA SER A 484 21.04 14.91 4.79
C SER A 484 20.23 15.95 5.56
N VAL A 485 18.95 15.68 5.81
CA VAL A 485 18.06 16.58 6.58
C VAL A 485 18.53 16.69 8.03
N VAL A 486 18.71 15.56 8.73
CA VAL A 486 19.11 15.58 10.15
C VAL A 486 20.55 16.05 10.36
N HIS A 487 21.41 15.92 9.35
CA HIS A 487 22.76 16.47 9.37
C HIS A 487 22.74 18.02 9.37
N LYS A 488 21.87 18.61 8.55
CA LYS A 488 21.89 20.04 8.22
C LYS A 488 21.03 20.91 9.12
N PHE A 489 20.00 20.33 9.73
CA PHE A 489 18.99 21.08 10.45
C PHE A 489 18.77 20.52 11.85
N ASP A 490 18.56 21.43 12.80
CA ASP A 490 17.88 21.12 14.07
C ASP A 490 16.40 21.39 13.84
N LEU A 491 15.59 20.33 13.88
CA LEU A 491 14.17 20.40 13.54
C LEU A 491 13.31 20.52 14.79
N SER A 492 12.26 21.33 14.70
CA SER A 492 11.22 21.48 15.72
C SER A 492 9.88 21.69 15.05
N LEU A 493 8.79 21.38 15.78
CA LEU A 493 7.44 21.71 15.33
C LEU A 493 7.20 23.23 15.38
N PRO A 494 6.29 23.76 14.52
CA PRO A 494 5.91 25.16 14.56
C PRO A 494 5.30 25.56 15.90
N ASP A 495 5.40 26.86 16.21
CA ASP A 495 4.77 27.51 17.37
C ASP A 495 5.16 26.94 18.75
N GLY A 496 6.26 26.19 18.82
CA GLY A 496 6.74 25.58 20.07
C GLY A 496 5.91 24.36 20.50
N SER A 497 5.08 23.82 19.60
CA SER A 497 4.31 22.60 19.84
C SER A 497 5.23 21.44 20.22
N SER A 498 4.74 20.54 21.09
CA SER A 498 5.48 19.37 21.53
C SER A 498 5.23 18.18 20.62
N GLY A 499 6.07 17.15 20.71
CA GLY A 499 5.86 15.89 19.99
C GLY A 499 4.54 15.18 20.37
N GLU A 500 3.96 15.49 21.53
CA GLU A 500 2.67 14.95 21.97
C GLU A 500 1.49 15.58 21.22
N ASP A 501 1.66 16.80 20.71
CA ASP A 501 0.65 17.54 19.95
C ASP A 501 0.62 17.16 18.47
N LEU A 502 1.60 16.36 18.00
CA LEU A 502 1.68 15.93 16.62
C LEU A 502 0.60 14.89 16.31
N ASP A 503 -0.27 15.21 15.36
CA ASP A 503 -1.27 14.26 14.88
C ASP A 503 -0.58 13.10 14.14
N MET A 504 -0.67 11.92 14.72
CA MET A 504 -0.13 10.67 14.17
C MET A 504 -1.26 9.77 13.62
N THR A 505 -2.45 10.31 13.40
CA THR A 505 -3.54 9.56 12.80
C THR A 505 -3.27 9.30 11.32
N GLU A 506 -3.56 8.07 10.89
CA GLU A 506 -3.47 7.68 9.49
C GLU A 506 -4.62 8.34 8.71
N ALA A 507 -4.34 8.86 7.52
CA ALA A 507 -5.36 9.35 6.61
C ALA A 507 -6.27 8.19 6.16
N ALA A 508 -7.57 8.44 6.19
CA ALA A 508 -8.61 7.46 5.88
C ALA A 508 -8.79 7.18 4.37
N ASP A 509 -8.37 8.11 3.52
CA ASP A 509 -8.78 8.17 2.11
C ASP A 509 -7.75 7.56 1.15
N THR A 510 -6.58 7.18 1.66
CA THR A 510 -5.50 6.58 0.89
C THR A 510 -5.27 5.14 1.34
N THR A 511 -5.12 4.23 0.39
CA THR A 511 -4.54 2.89 0.66
C THR A 511 -3.10 2.96 1.20
N HIS A 512 -2.55 4.18 1.20
CA HIS A 512 -1.34 4.60 1.87
C HIS A 512 -1.69 5.19 3.23
N GLY A 513 -1.18 4.59 4.30
CA GLY A 513 -1.22 5.27 5.59
C GLY A 513 -0.23 6.42 5.51
N GLU A 514 -0.70 7.63 5.23
CA GLU A 514 0.04 8.89 5.41
C GLU A 514 -0.47 9.58 6.67
N PRO A 515 0.32 10.41 7.39
CA PRO A 515 -0.22 11.22 8.47
C PRO A 515 -1.19 12.28 7.92
N THR A 516 -2.18 12.65 8.71
CA THR A 516 -3.06 13.78 8.42
C THR A 516 -2.28 15.10 8.40
N ASP A 517 -2.51 15.94 7.38
CA ASP A 517 -2.04 17.33 7.37
C ASP A 517 -2.97 18.15 8.28
N GLY A 518 -2.43 18.65 9.40
CA GLY A 518 -3.15 19.47 10.37
C GLY A 518 -3.72 20.79 9.83
N SER A 519 -3.46 21.13 8.57
CA SER A 519 -4.05 22.30 7.89
C SER A 519 -5.50 22.11 7.40
N GLN A 520 -6.14 20.96 7.64
CA GLN A 520 -7.53 20.72 7.21
C GLN A 520 -8.54 20.36 8.31
N ILE A 521 -8.24 20.61 9.58
CA ILE A 521 -9.22 20.46 10.67
C ILE A 521 -9.60 21.85 11.20
N ASP A 522 -10.47 22.53 10.47
CA ASP A 522 -11.26 23.64 11.02
C ASP A 522 -12.60 23.05 11.49
N GLU A 523 -12.59 22.40 12.66
CA GLU A 523 -13.83 22.07 13.38
C GLU A 523 -14.39 23.35 14.01
N ASN A 524 -15.03 24.18 13.19
CA ASN A 524 -15.96 25.20 13.65
C ASN A 524 -17.39 24.70 13.50
N LEU A 525 -17.83 23.85 14.44
CA LEU A 525 -19.24 23.66 14.74
C LEU A 525 -19.75 24.89 15.51
N ASN A 526 -20.07 25.95 14.77
CA ASN A 526 -21.00 26.97 15.26
C ASN A 526 -22.27 26.88 14.41
N GLU A 527 -23.36 26.40 15.01
CA GLU A 527 -24.71 26.51 14.44
C GLU A 527 -25.08 28.00 14.33
N PRO A 528 -25.53 28.50 13.17
CA PRO A 528 -26.02 29.87 13.06
C PRO A 528 -27.40 29.98 13.71
N THR A 529 -27.57 30.99 14.57
CA THR A 529 -28.84 31.34 15.21
C THR A 529 -29.88 31.79 14.19
N MET A 530 -31.15 31.51 14.49
CA MET A 530 -32.30 31.65 13.61
C MET A 530 -32.58 33.07 13.09
N ASP A 531 -31.90 34.09 13.64
CA ASP A 531 -32.02 35.49 13.22
C ASP A 531 -31.16 35.86 12.00
N GLU A 532 -30.14 35.06 11.63
CA GLU A 532 -29.31 35.31 10.44
C GLU A 532 -29.91 34.76 9.14
N LYS A 533 -30.97 33.93 9.23
CA LYS A 533 -31.66 33.36 8.06
C LYS A 533 -32.77 34.26 7.48
N LEU A 534 -33.04 35.41 8.08
CA LEU A 534 -34.12 36.32 7.65
C LEU A 534 -33.65 37.57 6.90
N ALA A 535 -32.35 37.71 6.60
CA ALA A 535 -31.80 38.93 5.98
C ALA A 535 -31.35 38.80 4.51
N SER A 536 -31.65 37.70 3.80
CA SER A 536 -31.17 37.51 2.42
C SER A 536 -32.25 37.13 1.40
N LEU A 537 -33.49 37.58 1.63
CA LEU A 537 -34.57 37.53 0.64
C LEU A 537 -35.14 38.94 0.45
N ASP A 538 -34.31 39.83 -0.08
CA ASP A 538 -34.75 41.04 -0.76
C ASP A 538 -33.73 41.42 -1.83
N VAL A 539 -34.23 41.99 -2.92
CA VAL A 539 -33.54 42.30 -4.19
C VAL A 539 -33.48 41.14 -5.18
N LEU A 540 -34.58 40.97 -5.93
CA LEU A 540 -34.60 41.04 -7.39
C LEU A 540 -36.06 40.90 -7.87
N GLU A 541 -36.70 42.02 -8.18
CA GLU A 541 -37.37 42.28 -9.48
C GLU A 541 -38.37 43.44 -9.35
N ASN A 542 -38.01 44.57 -9.97
CA ASN A 542 -38.91 45.66 -10.26
C ASN A 542 -39.53 45.46 -11.65
N ASN A 543 -40.84 45.71 -11.69
CA ASN A 543 -41.64 46.34 -12.73
C ASN A 543 -42.34 45.53 -13.85
N GLU A 544 -43.68 45.57 -13.69
CA GLU A 544 -44.73 45.86 -14.70
C GLU A 544 -45.13 44.73 -15.66
N ASN A 545 -46.41 44.45 -15.98
CA ASN A 545 -47.71 45.06 -15.70
C ASN A 545 -48.83 44.08 -16.17
N LEU A 546 -49.99 44.12 -15.50
CA LEU A 546 -51.38 43.93 -16.00
C LEU A 546 -51.86 42.63 -16.72
N ASN A 547 -52.70 41.84 -16.02
CA ASN A 547 -54.13 41.52 -16.32
C ASN A 547 -54.57 40.08 -15.92
N GLU A 548 -55.68 40.03 -15.18
CA GLU A 548 -56.56 38.91 -14.76
C GLU A 548 -57.42 38.31 -15.91
N PRO A 549 -58.31 37.29 -15.73
CA PRO A 549 -58.36 36.15 -14.78
C PRO A 549 -58.97 34.81 -15.33
N THR A 550 -59.04 33.79 -14.45
CA THR A 550 -59.97 32.63 -14.41
C THR A 550 -59.83 31.55 -15.50
N MET A 551 -60.21 30.27 -15.32
CA MET A 551 -61.12 29.60 -14.39
C MET A 551 -60.81 28.10 -14.43
N GLY A 552 -61.27 27.34 -13.43
CA GLY A 552 -61.69 25.95 -13.69
C GLY A 552 -61.12 24.90 -12.77
N GLU A 553 -61.58 24.92 -11.52
CA GLU A 553 -62.15 23.75 -10.84
C GLU A 553 -61.60 22.38 -11.27
N LYS A 554 -60.91 21.67 -10.37
CA LYS A 554 -61.50 20.49 -9.72
C LYS A 554 -60.54 19.79 -8.77
N LEU A 555 -61.15 19.36 -7.66
CA LEU A 555 -60.75 18.27 -6.76
C LEU A 555 -59.80 18.62 -5.61
N ALA A 556 -60.37 19.38 -4.66
CA ALA A 556 -60.29 18.98 -3.27
C ALA A 556 -61.10 17.68 -3.07
N SER A 557 -60.50 16.65 -2.47
CA SER A 557 -61.08 15.70 -1.50
C SER A 557 -60.40 14.33 -1.57
N LEU A 558 -59.42 14.11 -0.69
CA LEU A 558 -59.24 12.84 0.02
C LEU A 558 -58.24 13.09 1.14
N ASN A 559 -58.80 13.50 2.27
CA ASN A 559 -58.08 13.68 3.51
C ASN A 559 -58.72 12.74 4.54
N VAL A 560 -57.86 12.19 5.40
CA VAL A 560 -58.11 11.66 6.76
C VAL A 560 -58.27 10.14 6.95
N LEU A 561 -57.42 9.65 7.87
CA LEU A 561 -57.34 8.38 8.62
C LEU A 561 -56.21 7.46 8.11
N LYS A 562 -55.04 7.33 8.74
CA LYS A 562 -54.64 7.56 10.14
C LYS A 562 -53.16 7.95 10.23
N ASN A 563 -52.91 9.05 10.93
CA ASN A 563 -51.71 9.25 11.74
C ASN A 563 -51.65 8.13 12.79
N ASP A 564 -50.51 7.41 12.82
CA ASP A 564 -49.79 7.05 14.06
C ASP A 564 -48.46 6.31 13.78
N GLU A 565 -48.07 6.07 12.52
CA GLU A 565 -46.75 5.51 12.19
C GLU A 565 -45.77 6.49 11.51
N VAL A 566 -46.18 7.72 11.19
CA VAL A 566 -45.34 8.64 10.39
C VAL A 566 -44.44 9.56 11.25
N LYS A 567 -44.69 9.71 12.56
CA LYS A 567 -43.81 10.52 13.43
C LYS A 567 -42.51 9.84 13.87
N SER A 568 -42.29 8.59 13.47
CA SER A 568 -41.01 7.87 13.66
C SER A 568 -40.08 7.96 12.43
N LEU A 569 -40.61 8.38 11.26
CA LEU A 569 -39.91 8.27 9.98
C LEU A 569 -39.48 9.62 9.36
N GLU A 570 -39.87 10.75 9.94
CA GLU A 570 -39.47 12.08 9.44
C GLU A 570 -38.30 12.76 10.17
N LYS A 571 -37.60 12.04 11.06
CA LYS A 571 -36.30 12.50 11.61
C LYS A 571 -35.07 11.85 10.95
N LYS A 572 -35.25 11.12 9.84
CA LYS A 572 -34.18 10.39 9.13
C LYS A 572 -34.12 10.67 7.63
N ARG A 573 -34.46 11.87 7.18
CA ARG A 573 -34.33 12.22 5.77
C ARG A 573 -33.91 13.67 5.58
N ASN A 574 -32.60 13.86 5.68
CA ASN A 574 -31.85 14.90 4.98
C ASN A 574 -30.39 14.40 4.88
N PHE A 575 -30.15 13.49 3.95
CA PHE A 575 -28.79 13.19 3.47
C PHE A 575 -28.73 13.76 2.05
N SER A 576 -27.94 14.82 1.90
CA SER A 576 -27.77 15.52 0.63
C SER A 576 -26.83 14.72 -0.27
N ALA A 577 -27.10 14.69 -1.58
CA ALA A 577 -26.27 14.04 -2.60
C ALA A 577 -24.86 14.69 -2.77
N ARG A 578 -24.45 15.60 -1.89
CA ARG A 578 -23.09 16.15 -1.79
C ARG A 578 -22.21 15.46 -0.73
N ASP A 579 -22.79 14.67 0.18
CA ASP A 579 -22.03 14.01 1.26
C ASP A 579 -21.44 12.65 0.83
N ALA A 580 -21.96 12.06 -0.25
CA ALA A 580 -21.47 10.79 -0.79
C ALA A 580 -20.10 10.87 -1.48
N SER A 581 -19.62 12.07 -1.83
CA SER A 581 -18.31 12.27 -2.49
C SER A 581 -17.14 12.50 -1.53
N LYS A 582 -17.40 12.56 -0.21
CA LYS A 582 -16.39 12.65 0.87
C LYS A 582 -16.23 11.34 1.66
N CYS A 583 -16.88 10.29 1.18
CA CYS A 583 -17.01 9.02 1.86
C CYS A 583 -15.95 8.03 1.32
N GLY A 584 -14.77 8.01 1.93
CA GLY A 584 -13.74 7.01 1.69
C GLY A 584 -14.25 5.59 2.02
N PHE A 585 -13.81 4.63 1.19
CA PHE A 585 -13.98 3.16 1.13
C PHE A 585 -15.15 2.47 1.89
N TYR A 586 -15.53 2.83 3.12
CA TYR A 586 -16.44 2.05 3.98
C TYR A 586 -17.62 2.81 4.61
N SER A 587 -17.84 4.08 4.29
CA SER A 587 -18.84 4.93 4.97
C SER A 587 -20.28 4.80 4.46
N CYS A 588 -20.57 3.87 3.55
CA CYS A 588 -21.86 3.77 2.88
C CYS A 588 -22.65 2.49 3.19
N PHE A 589 -22.78 2.04 4.44
CA PHE A 589 -23.94 1.24 4.88
C PHE A 589 -24.27 1.52 6.36
N PRO A 590 -25.56 1.71 6.71
CA PRO A 590 -26.00 2.14 8.05
C PRO A 590 -25.82 1.11 9.15
#